data_AF-A0A947CKL6-F1
#
_entry.id   AF-A0A947CKL6-F1
#
_cell.length_a   1.000
_cell.length_b   1.000
_cell.length_c   1.000
_cell.angle_alpha   90.00
_cell.angle_beta   90.00
_cell.angle_gamma   90.00
#
_symmetry.space_group_name_H-M   'P 1'
#
loop_
_entity.id
_entity.type
_entity.pdbx_description
1 polymer ?
#
loop_
_entity_poly.entity_id
_entity_poly.type
_entity_poly.pdbx_seq_one_letter_code
_entity_poly.pdbx_strand_id
1 'polypeptide(L)'
;MSQPIIAVDFDGTIVTHEYPRVGRDIGALPWLTRAQDRGARLVLLTMRFGEPLNAAIEYCTTGGLSLWAVNDNPEQSTWTESRKVYAHLYIDDSGLGMPLLQPPRARAHVDWASAGPLLMAWLDRWRG
;
A
#
# COMPACT_ATOMS: atom_id res chain seq x y z
N MET A 1 12.46 16.50 -10.11
CA MET A 1 11.06 16.25 -9.70
C MET A 1 11.11 15.43 -8.42
N SER A 2 10.30 15.77 -7.41
CA SER A 2 10.22 15.00 -6.17
C SER A 2 9.61 13.61 -6.44
N GLN A 3 10.11 12.59 -5.74
CA GLN A 3 9.58 11.23 -5.86
C GLN A 3 8.21 11.13 -5.15
N PRO A 4 7.18 10.54 -5.77
CA PRO A 4 5.90 10.39 -5.10
C PRO A 4 5.98 9.35 -3.97
N ILE A 5 5.61 9.76 -2.76
CA ILE A 5 5.36 8.88 -1.62
C ILE A 5 3.93 8.34 -1.70
N ILE A 6 3.79 7.01 -1.67
CA ILE A 6 2.51 6.30 -1.67
C ILE A 6 2.42 5.47 -0.39
N ALA A 7 1.40 5.74 0.43
CA ALA A 7 1.05 4.90 1.56
C ALA A 7 0.08 3.81 1.10
N VAL A 8 0.35 2.56 1.46
CA VAL A 8 -0.44 1.40 1.02
C VAL A 8 -0.79 0.56 2.24
N ASP A 9 -2.09 0.33 2.44
CA ASP A 9 -2.59 -0.61 3.45
C ASP A 9 -2.21 -2.06 3.12
N PHE A 10 -2.29 -2.95 4.11
CA PHE A 10 -1.98 -4.36 3.95
C PHE A 10 -3.23 -5.26 3.84
N ASP A 11 -4.11 -5.25 4.84
CA ASP A 11 -5.17 -6.25 5.02
C ASP A 11 -6.47 -5.91 4.28
N GLY A 12 -6.67 -6.54 3.13
CA GLY A 12 -7.73 -6.16 2.18
C GLY A 12 -7.17 -5.34 1.02
N THR A 13 -5.92 -4.89 1.10
CA THR A 13 -5.28 -4.03 0.10
C THR A 13 -4.15 -4.72 -0.64
N ILE A 14 -3.16 -5.31 0.05
CA ILE A 14 -2.08 -6.09 -0.58
C ILE A 14 -2.43 -7.58 -0.64
N VAL A 15 -3.13 -8.06 0.39
CA VAL A 15 -3.62 -9.44 0.53
C VAL A 15 -5.09 -9.42 0.96
N THR A 16 -5.76 -10.57 0.94
CA THR A 16 -7.06 -10.70 1.61
C THR A 16 -6.96 -10.40 3.11
N HIS A 17 -8.03 -9.91 3.71
CA HIS A 17 -8.05 -9.62 5.16
C HIS A 17 -8.14 -10.91 5.99
N GLU A 18 -7.03 -11.37 6.56
CA GLU A 18 -6.95 -12.60 7.38
C GLU A 18 -6.17 -12.44 8.70
N TYR A 19 -6.07 -11.20 9.20
CA TYR A 19 -5.42 -10.87 10.47
C TYR A 19 -5.78 -11.88 11.58
N PRO A 20 -4.79 -12.40 12.35
CA PRO A 20 -3.38 -12.01 12.37
C PRO A 20 -2.50 -12.65 11.28
N ARG A 21 -3.01 -13.63 10.53
CA ARG A 21 -2.23 -14.31 9.48
C ARG A 21 -2.08 -13.42 8.26
N VAL A 22 -1.07 -13.69 7.44
CA VAL A 22 -0.98 -13.10 6.10
C VAL A 22 -2.06 -13.74 5.23
N GLY A 23 -2.84 -12.90 4.53
CA GLY A 23 -3.89 -13.36 3.63
C GLY A 23 -3.37 -13.92 2.32
N ARG A 24 -4.31 -14.27 1.44
CA ARG A 24 -3.99 -14.72 0.08
C ARG A 24 -3.62 -13.52 -0.80
N ASP A 25 -2.78 -13.78 -1.79
CA ASP A 25 -2.48 -12.82 -2.84
C ASP A 25 -3.77 -12.40 -3.60
N ILE A 26 -3.86 -11.11 -3.89
CA ILE A 26 -4.96 -10.47 -4.64
C ILE A 26 -4.43 -9.64 -5.82
N GLY A 27 -3.17 -9.82 -6.20
CA GLY A 27 -2.58 -9.21 -7.40
C GLY A 27 -1.98 -7.81 -7.18
N ALA A 28 -1.69 -7.43 -5.93
CA ALA A 28 -1.15 -6.12 -5.60
C ALA A 28 0.31 -5.93 -6.05
N LEU A 29 1.14 -6.95 -5.80
CA LEU A 29 2.59 -6.86 -5.92
C LEU A 29 3.06 -6.35 -7.30
N PRO A 30 2.57 -6.88 -8.45
CA PRO A 30 3.02 -6.41 -9.76
C PRO A 30 2.76 -4.92 -10.03
N TRP A 31 1.64 -4.38 -9.54
CA TRP A 31 1.29 -2.97 -9.70
C TRP A 31 2.13 -2.06 -8.81
N LEU A 32 2.35 -2.49 -7.58
CA LEU A 32 3.17 -1.78 -6.62
C LEU A 32 4.64 -1.77 -7.04
N THR A 33 5.20 -2.90 -7.49
CA THR A 33 6.55 -2.97 -8.09
C THR A 33 6.65 -2.03 -9.29
N ARG A 34 5.67 -2.04 -10.22
CA ARG A 34 5.67 -1.11 -11.36
C ARG A 34 5.60 0.36 -10.92
N ALA A 35 4.94 0.67 -9.81
CA ALA A 35 4.96 2.02 -9.25
C ALA A 35 6.37 2.40 -8.75
N GLN A 36 7.09 1.46 -8.12
CA GLN A 36 8.49 1.67 -7.71
C GLN A 36 9.42 1.85 -8.89
N ASP A 37 9.24 1.08 -9.97
CA ASP A 37 10.00 1.23 -11.22
C ASP A 37 9.82 2.62 -11.84
N ARG A 38 8.68 3.26 -11.57
CA ARG A 38 8.38 4.65 -11.97
C ARG A 38 8.85 5.70 -10.94
N GLY A 39 9.63 5.28 -9.95
CA GLY A 39 10.26 6.15 -8.95
C GLY A 39 9.41 6.45 -7.72
N ALA A 40 8.31 5.73 -7.50
CA ALA A 40 7.51 5.89 -6.28
C ALA A 40 8.18 5.27 -5.05
N ARG A 41 8.10 5.96 -3.91
CA ARG A 41 8.46 5.43 -2.59
C ARG A 41 7.22 4.83 -1.94
N LEU A 42 7.30 3.59 -1.50
CA LEU A 42 6.17 2.92 -0.83
C LEU A 42 6.34 2.95 0.69
N VAL A 43 5.30 3.40 1.38
CA VAL A 43 5.16 3.26 2.83
C VAL A 43 4.11 2.19 3.09
N LEU A 44 4.48 1.12 3.80
CA LEU A 44 3.50 0.18 4.32
C LEU A 44 2.75 0.84 5.48
N LEU A 45 1.46 1.11 5.31
CA LEU A 45 0.63 1.80 6.29
C LEU A 45 -0.43 0.83 6.85
N THR A 46 -0.15 0.18 7.97
CA THR A 46 -0.98 -0.89 8.51
C THR A 46 -1.18 -0.76 10.01
N MET A 47 -2.33 -1.20 10.51
CA MET A 47 -2.59 -1.32 11.94
C MET A 47 -1.89 -2.54 12.58
N ARG A 48 -1.21 -3.40 11.79
CA ARG A 48 -0.42 -4.51 12.31
C ARG A 48 0.73 -4.00 13.20
N PHE A 49 1.04 -4.76 14.23
CA PHE A 49 2.15 -4.53 15.16
C PHE A 49 2.77 -5.86 15.59
N GLY A 50 4.02 -5.84 16.09
CA GLY A 50 4.72 -7.05 16.56
C GLY A 50 4.91 -8.09 15.46
N GLU A 51 4.76 -9.38 15.79
CA GLU A 51 4.96 -10.49 14.83
C GLU A 51 4.06 -10.41 13.58
N PRO A 52 2.75 -10.09 13.67
CA PRO A 52 1.94 -9.85 12.48
C PRO A 52 2.48 -8.78 11.54
N LEU A 53 3.14 -7.74 12.07
CA LEU A 53 3.78 -6.70 11.26
C LEU A 53 5.05 -7.23 10.59
N ASN A 54 5.89 -7.97 11.31
CA ASN A 54 7.09 -8.61 10.75
C ASN A 54 6.71 -9.52 9.57
N ALA A 55 5.66 -10.32 9.73
CA ALA A 55 5.16 -11.19 8.66
C ALA A 55 4.63 -10.42 7.44
N ALA A 56 4.00 -9.25 7.65
CA ALA A 56 3.56 -8.39 6.56
C ALA A 56 4.73 -7.74 5.81
N ILE A 57 5.75 -7.29 6.55
CA ILE A 57 7.00 -6.77 5.97
C ILE A 57 7.69 -7.86 5.16
N GLU A 58 7.83 -9.07 5.72
CA GLU A 58 8.44 -10.22 5.04
C GLU A 58 7.68 -10.59 3.77
N TYR A 59 6.35 -10.63 3.81
CA TYR A 59 5.53 -10.89 2.61
C TYR A 59 5.80 -9.86 1.51
N CYS A 60 5.87 -8.57 1.87
CA CYS A 60 6.14 -7.51 0.90
C CYS A 60 7.55 -7.64 0.30
N THR A 61 8.58 -7.84 1.13
CA THR A 61 9.98 -7.87 0.69
C THR A 61 10.30 -9.13 -0.11
N THR A 62 9.82 -10.30 0.32
CA THR A 62 9.95 -11.55 -0.45
C THR A 62 9.15 -11.51 -1.75
N GLY A 63 8.05 -10.77 -1.78
CA GLY A 63 7.27 -10.46 -2.98
C GLY A 63 7.91 -9.43 -3.93
N GLY A 64 9.10 -8.92 -3.61
CA GLY A 64 9.87 -8.00 -4.45
C GLY A 64 9.59 -6.51 -4.22
N LEU A 65 8.82 -6.15 -3.18
CA LEU A 65 8.63 -4.74 -2.82
C LEU A 65 9.78 -4.22 -1.95
N SER A 66 10.27 -3.04 -2.29
CA SER A 66 11.23 -2.30 -1.46
C SER A 66 10.49 -1.25 -0.63
N LEU A 67 10.19 -1.54 0.64
CA LEU A 67 9.49 -0.58 1.51
C LEU A 67 10.44 0.57 1.88
N TRP A 68 10.04 1.81 1.58
CA TRP A 68 10.77 3.01 2.00
C TRP A 68 10.64 3.24 3.50
N ALA A 69 9.44 2.95 4.04
CA ALA A 69 9.17 3.00 5.47
C ALA A 69 7.94 2.14 5.82
N VAL A 70 7.71 1.97 7.12
CA VAL A 70 6.57 1.23 7.69
C VAL A 70 5.95 2.08 8.78
N ASN A 71 4.67 2.41 8.65
CA ASN A 71 3.90 3.23 9.60
C ASN A 71 4.53 4.58 9.95
N ASP A 72 5.42 5.07 9.08
CA ASP A 72 6.17 6.29 9.29
C ASP A 72 6.53 6.93 7.95
N ASN A 73 6.74 8.24 7.97
CA ASN A 73 7.41 8.95 6.89
C ASN A 73 8.74 9.49 7.46
N PRO A 74 9.89 8.95 7.03
CA PRO A 74 11.21 9.28 7.57
C PRO A 74 11.56 10.77 7.62
N GLU A 75 10.96 11.59 6.74
CA GLU A 75 11.25 13.03 6.65
C GLU A 75 10.25 13.89 7.45
N GLN A 76 9.14 13.31 7.97
CA GLN A 76 8.04 14.08 8.55
C GLN A 76 8.40 14.83 9.84
N SER A 77 9.25 14.23 10.67
CA SER A 77 9.68 14.80 11.96
C SER A 77 10.48 16.10 11.80
N THR A 78 10.97 16.39 10.59
CA THR A 78 11.69 17.64 10.29
C THR A 78 10.78 18.86 10.18
N TRP A 79 9.47 18.67 9.98
CA TRP A 79 8.52 19.76 9.74
C TRP A 79 7.18 19.63 10.49
N THR A 80 6.90 18.49 11.14
CA THR A 80 5.70 18.32 11.98
C THR A 80 5.87 17.26 13.07
N GLU A 81 5.09 17.38 14.14
CA GLU A 81 4.91 16.34 15.18
C GLU A 81 3.62 15.52 14.95
N SER A 82 2.95 15.71 13.81
CA SER A 82 1.73 14.99 13.45
C SER A 82 1.95 13.48 13.43
N ARG A 83 1.03 12.73 14.03
CA ARG A 83 1.02 11.25 14.00
C ARG A 83 0.53 10.68 12.67
N LYS A 84 -0.06 11.50 11.80
CA LYS A 84 -0.55 11.05 10.49
C LYS A 84 0.63 10.93 9.53
N VAL A 85 0.93 9.70 9.11
CA VAL A 85 1.92 9.42 8.07
C VAL A 85 1.61 10.23 6.81
N TYR A 86 2.56 11.06 6.39
CA TYR A 86 2.43 11.85 5.17
C TYR A 86 2.74 11.00 3.93
N ALA A 87 1.82 11.01 2.96
CA ALA A 87 1.99 10.52 1.60
C ALA A 87 1.21 11.39 0.61
N HIS A 88 1.58 11.35 -0.67
CA HIS A 88 0.85 12.05 -1.74
C HIS A 88 -0.35 11.24 -2.26
N LEU A 89 -0.31 9.92 -2.09
CA LEU A 89 -1.40 9.00 -2.42
C LEU A 89 -1.54 7.98 -1.28
N TYR A 90 -2.78 7.65 -0.92
CA TYR A 90 -3.12 6.60 0.03
C TYR A 90 -3.96 5.55 -0.71
N ILE A 91 -3.55 4.29 -0.64
CA ILE A 91 -4.24 3.15 -1.23
C ILE A 91 -4.71 2.27 -0.08
N ASP A 92 -6.02 2.12 0.06
CA ASP A 92 -6.64 1.48 1.21
C ASP A 92 -7.99 0.87 0.79
N ASP A 93 -8.27 -0.38 1.20
CA ASP A 93 -9.53 -1.08 0.94
C ASP A 93 -10.74 -0.34 1.53
N SER A 94 -10.50 0.45 2.57
CA SER A 94 -11.48 1.27 3.27
C SER A 94 -11.57 2.69 2.71
N GLY A 95 -10.79 3.01 1.67
CA GLY A 95 -10.82 4.30 0.97
C GLY A 95 -12.11 4.50 0.16
N LEU A 96 -12.76 5.65 0.33
CA LEU A 96 -13.98 5.97 -0.42
C LEU A 96 -13.72 5.97 -1.94
N GLY A 97 -14.48 5.15 -2.68
CA GLY A 97 -14.35 5.02 -4.13
C GLY A 97 -13.25 4.06 -4.59
N MET A 98 -12.58 3.36 -3.67
CA MET A 98 -11.65 2.28 -4.02
C MET A 98 -12.40 1.17 -4.77
N PRO A 99 -11.93 0.72 -5.94
CA PRO A 99 -12.48 -0.47 -6.59
C PRO A 99 -12.26 -1.71 -5.71
N LEU A 100 -13.34 -2.41 -5.36
CA LEU A 100 -13.29 -3.61 -4.53
C LEU A 100 -13.94 -4.80 -5.23
N LEU A 101 -13.38 -5.98 -5.03
CA LEU A 101 -14.04 -7.26 -5.30
C LEU A 101 -14.71 -7.76 -4.02
N GLN A 102 -16.01 -8.08 -4.10
CA GLN A 102 -16.78 -8.67 -3.01
C GLN A 102 -16.95 -10.19 -3.24
N PRO A 103 -16.11 -11.04 -2.64
CA PRO A 103 -16.30 -12.48 -2.70
C PRO A 103 -17.53 -12.92 -1.89
N PRO A 104 -18.22 -14.02 -2.25
CA PRO A 104 -19.45 -14.46 -1.57
C PRO A 104 -19.32 -14.84 -0.09
N ARG A 105 -18.12 -15.20 0.37
CA ARG A 105 -17.86 -15.71 1.73
C ARG A 105 -16.60 -15.13 2.38
N ALA A 106 -16.16 -13.95 1.93
CA ALA A 106 -15.02 -13.26 2.53
C ALA A 106 -15.23 -11.75 2.50
N ARG A 107 -14.41 -11.01 3.25
CA ARG A 107 -14.41 -9.54 3.22
C ARG A 107 -14.02 -9.06 1.81
N ALA A 108 -14.60 -7.94 1.39
CA ALA A 108 -14.15 -7.23 0.22
C ALA A 108 -12.65 -6.90 0.31
N HIS A 109 -11.99 -6.84 -0.84
CA HIS A 109 -10.60 -6.42 -0.97
C HIS A 109 -10.41 -5.68 -2.28
N VAL A 110 -9.29 -4.97 -2.41
CA VAL A 110 -8.97 -4.16 -3.60
C VAL A 110 -9.01 -5.01 -4.86
N ASP A 111 -9.78 -4.52 -5.84
CA ASP A 111 -9.76 -5.04 -7.20
C ASP A 111 -8.56 -4.46 -7.94
N TRP A 112 -7.41 -5.14 -7.90
CA TRP A 112 -6.20 -4.64 -8.57
C TRP A 112 -6.30 -4.60 -10.10
N ALA A 113 -7.24 -5.33 -10.71
CA ALA A 113 -7.50 -5.18 -12.15
C ALA A 113 -8.07 -3.80 -12.49
N SER A 114 -8.83 -3.21 -11.57
CA SER A 114 -9.41 -1.87 -11.69
C SER A 114 -8.54 -0.78 -11.05
N ALA A 115 -8.00 -1.02 -9.86
CA ALA A 115 -7.20 -0.06 -9.11
C ALA A 115 -5.80 0.14 -9.70
N GLY A 116 -5.19 -0.90 -10.26
CA GLY A 116 -3.86 -0.84 -10.88
C GLY A 116 -3.75 0.19 -12.02
N PRO A 117 -4.67 0.17 -13.01
CA PRO A 117 -4.72 1.21 -14.04
C PRO A 117 -4.93 2.63 -13.50
N LEU A 118 -5.72 2.80 -12.43
CA LEU A 118 -5.92 4.11 -11.79
C LEU A 118 -4.61 4.62 -11.16
N LEU A 119 -3.86 3.73 -10.49
CA LEU A 119 -2.55 4.03 -9.94
C LEU A 119 -1.57 4.45 -11.04
N MET A 120 -1.51 3.72 -12.15
CA MET A 120 -0.65 4.08 -13.28
C MET A 120 -1.02 5.43 -13.88
N ALA A 121 -2.32 5.68 -14.09
CA ALA A 121 -2.80 6.95 -14.62
C ALA A 121 -2.52 8.12 -13.67
N TRP A 122 -2.58 7.90 -12.35
CA TRP A 122 -2.17 8.90 -11.37
C TRP A 122 -0.67 9.20 -11.48
N LEU A 123 0.19 8.18 -11.60
CA LEU A 123 1.64 8.34 -11.78
C LEU A 123 1.99 9.09 -13.07
N ASP A 124 1.29 8.83 -14.18
CA ASP A 124 1.52 9.54 -15.46
C ASP A 124 1.26 11.05 -15.35
N ARG A 125 0.35 11.44 -14.45
CA ARG A 125 0.01 12.84 -14.15
C ARG A 125 0.85 13.45 -13.03
N TRP A 126 1.70 12.67 -12.35
CA TRP A 126 2.57 13.20 -11.30
C TRP A 126 3.53 14.25 -11.87
N ARG A 127 3.65 15.40 -11.20
CA ARG A 127 4.52 16.51 -11.64
C ARG A 127 5.50 17.02 -10.60
N GLY A 128 5.45 16.49 -9.37
CA GLY A 128 6.29 16.93 -8.25
C GLY A 128 5.79 18.24 -7.68
#